data_AF-A0A1F4SVF5-F1
#
_entry.id   AF-A0A1F4SVF5-F1
#
_cell.length_a   1.000
_cell.length_b   1.000
_cell.length_c   1.000
_cell.angle_alpha   90.00
_cell.angle_beta   90.00
_cell.angle_gamma   90.00
#
_symmetry.space_group_name_H-M   'P 1'
#
loop_
_entity.id
_entity.type
_entity.pdbx_description
1 polymer ?
#
loop_
_entity_poly.entity_id
_entity_poly.type
_entity_poly.pdbx_seq_one_letter_code
_entity_poly.pdbx_strand_id
1 'polypeptide(L)'
;MKKKTLLLLISFIFFLAAVSHAILFELSNIKDTLITYQDILEIKEKAGNTTKIRVNNVLLNLKNNLLHCAFILHPGKNLINIQDIGQFRVLRLISFPDLSNLYNGRFHWAKKEIEALATLGILEGFPDGNYYMNDSATRGEFATWLCKAQGLMTDNPKEDPFKDVPKEHWRSRYIKAVADKGYMEADTTGSFGIDINISRAEAAVTCLKAEEPSINEVVSIDFFEDVPLIHPLFKQLKIAKALGLIKGISLNSPLFEPDRDITRAETAILLSRLKRVASLKKELYDFQTEYTDDDFAKINIPPEILSAKASPESITINTPSAITINAMTRNRDGLEKILYVKSDLSSLNNFADVQMYDDGTNGDTLKGDGNYTIKFLASAEATGEKNINIIAGDNLGWKDYKNIKVLVVE
;
A
#
# COMPACT_ATOMS: atom_id res chain seq x y z
N MET A 1 -37.79 -10.19 -29.08
CA MET A 1 -37.88 -10.14 -27.60
C MET A 1 -37.19 -11.37 -27.01
N LYS A 2 -36.13 -11.15 -26.23
CA LYS A 2 -35.73 -11.84 -24.98
C LYS A 2 -34.21 -11.71 -24.82
N LYS A 3 -33.83 -10.68 -24.04
CA LYS A 3 -32.48 -10.51 -23.48
C LYS A 3 -32.17 -11.72 -22.60
N LYS A 4 -31.03 -12.39 -22.83
CA LYS A 4 -30.45 -13.32 -21.86
C LYS A 4 -29.51 -12.53 -20.96
N THR A 5 -29.91 -12.38 -19.71
CA THR A 5 -29.11 -11.88 -18.60
C THR A 5 -28.07 -12.94 -18.26
N LEU A 6 -26.78 -12.65 -18.44
CA LEU A 6 -25.69 -13.50 -17.96
C LEU A 6 -25.27 -12.99 -16.59
N LEU A 7 -25.61 -13.76 -15.56
CA LEU A 7 -25.25 -13.58 -14.17
C LEU A 7 -23.79 -14.04 -14.01
N LEU A 8 -22.85 -13.12 -13.79
CA LEU A 8 -21.45 -13.47 -13.52
C LEU A 8 -21.29 -13.68 -12.01
N LEU A 9 -21.33 -14.94 -11.59
CA LEU A 9 -20.89 -15.39 -10.26
C LEU A 9 -19.35 -15.47 -10.28
N ILE A 10 -18.66 -14.61 -9.55
CA ILE A 10 -17.22 -14.78 -9.29
C ILE A 10 -17.09 -15.43 -7.91
N SER A 11 -16.75 -16.72 -7.92
CA SER A 11 -16.41 -17.51 -6.74
C SER A 11 -14.95 -17.26 -6.37
N PHE A 12 -14.71 -16.71 -5.18
CA PHE A 12 -13.39 -16.60 -4.57
C PHE A 12 -12.91 -17.98 -4.09
N ILE A 13 -11.70 -18.39 -4.49
CA ILE A 13 -10.96 -19.47 -3.87
C ILE A 13 -9.63 -18.89 -3.39
N PHE A 14 -9.44 -18.88 -2.07
CA PHE A 14 -8.18 -18.55 -1.41
C PHE A 14 -7.25 -19.77 -1.41
N PHE A 15 -5.97 -19.56 -1.72
CA PHE A 15 -4.89 -20.39 -1.20
C PHE A 15 -3.69 -19.51 -0.82
N LEU A 16 -3.13 -19.79 0.35
CA LEU A 16 -1.95 -19.14 0.92
C LEU A 16 -0.69 -19.43 0.08
N ALA A 17 -0.04 -18.38 -0.41
CA ALA A 17 1.41 -18.26 -0.53
C ALA A 17 1.74 -16.77 -0.77
N ALA A 18 2.69 -16.22 -0.02
CA ALA A 18 3.14 -14.84 -0.15
C ALA A 18 3.81 -14.63 -1.52
N VAL A 19 3.02 -14.23 -2.50
CA VAL A 19 3.45 -13.59 -3.73
C VAL A 19 2.59 -12.34 -3.84
N SER A 20 3.20 -11.19 -4.07
CA SER A 20 2.49 -9.97 -4.43
C SER A 20 1.60 -10.29 -5.64
N HIS A 21 0.29 -10.44 -5.42
CA HIS A 21 -0.65 -10.80 -6.49
C HIS A 21 -0.96 -9.53 -7.29
N ALA A 22 -0.03 -9.14 -8.17
CA ALA A 22 -0.39 -8.27 -9.27
C ALA A 22 -1.51 -8.94 -10.05
N ILE A 23 -2.69 -8.31 -10.08
CA ILE A 23 -3.76 -8.75 -10.97
C ILE A 23 -3.47 -8.16 -12.34
N LEU A 24 -3.53 -9.02 -13.37
CA LEU A 24 -3.37 -8.59 -14.74
C LEU A 24 -4.65 -7.88 -15.21
N PHE A 25 -4.52 -6.60 -15.55
CA PHE A 25 -5.58 -5.81 -16.16
C PHE A 25 -5.36 -5.70 -17.67
N GLU A 26 -6.45 -5.90 -18.43
CA GLU A 26 -6.52 -5.45 -19.82
C GLU A 26 -6.86 -3.95 -19.83
N LEU A 27 -6.28 -3.15 -20.73
CA LEU A 27 -6.52 -1.69 -20.74
C LEU A 27 -7.99 -1.36 -20.97
N SER A 28 -8.67 -2.15 -21.79
CA SER A 28 -10.11 -2.05 -22.04
C SER A 28 -10.97 -2.13 -20.77
N ASN A 29 -10.45 -2.77 -19.72
CA ASN A 29 -11.16 -2.99 -18.45
C ASN A 29 -10.80 -1.96 -17.38
N ILE A 30 -9.80 -1.10 -17.61
CA ILE A 30 -9.47 -0.01 -16.69
C ILE A 30 -10.51 1.08 -16.86
N LYS A 31 -11.47 1.13 -15.94
CA LYS A 31 -12.43 2.23 -15.86
C LYS A 31 -11.72 3.46 -15.29
N ASP A 32 -11.93 4.61 -15.89
CA ASP A 32 -11.67 5.86 -15.19
C ASP A 32 -12.52 5.88 -13.89
N THR A 33 -11.91 6.27 -12.78
CA THR A 33 -12.42 6.19 -11.39
C THR A 33 -12.43 4.80 -10.72
N LEU A 34 -11.39 4.00 -10.97
CA LEU A 34 -11.20 2.70 -10.33
C LEU A 34 -10.92 2.87 -8.82
N ILE A 35 -11.64 2.14 -7.96
CA ILE A 35 -11.27 1.93 -6.55
C ILE A 35 -10.67 0.52 -6.42
N THR A 36 -9.49 0.41 -5.81
CA THR A 36 -8.80 -0.86 -5.61
C THR A 36 -8.15 -0.93 -4.22
N TYR A 37 -7.80 -2.14 -3.79
CA TYR A 37 -6.97 -2.41 -2.61
C TYR A 37 -5.58 -2.95 -2.99
N GLN A 38 -5.32 -3.06 -4.29
CA GLN A 38 -4.07 -3.62 -4.80
C GLN A 38 -2.96 -2.58 -4.81
N ASP A 39 -1.75 -3.05 -4.55
CA ASP A 39 -0.53 -2.23 -4.55
C ASP A 39 0.04 -2.08 -5.96
N ILE A 40 -0.29 -3.02 -6.86
CA ILE A 40 0.24 -3.08 -8.21
C ILE A 40 -0.90 -3.33 -9.19
N LEU A 41 -0.99 -2.49 -10.22
CA LEU A 41 -1.79 -2.77 -11.42
C LEU A 41 -0.85 -3.15 -12.56
N GLU A 42 -0.90 -4.39 -13.01
CA GLU A 42 -0.10 -4.85 -14.14
C GLU A 42 -0.92 -4.74 -15.44
N ILE A 43 -0.33 -4.12 -16.46
CA ILE A 43 -0.91 -4.02 -17.80
C ILE A 43 -0.04 -4.81 -18.77
N LYS A 44 -0.70 -5.64 -19.58
CA LYS A 44 -0.06 -6.35 -20.70
C LYS A 44 -0.94 -6.34 -21.94
N GLU A 45 -0.56 -5.56 -22.95
CA GLU A 45 -1.39 -5.37 -24.15
C GLU A 45 -0.57 -5.08 -25.41
N LYS A 46 -1.11 -5.46 -26.58
CA LYS A 46 -0.51 -5.12 -27.87
C LYS A 46 -0.81 -3.66 -28.23
N ALA A 47 0.22 -2.83 -28.30
CA ALA A 47 0.15 -1.42 -28.69
C ALA A 47 0.11 -1.23 -30.23
N GLY A 48 -0.68 -2.03 -30.94
CA GLY A 48 -0.80 -1.94 -32.41
C GLY A 48 0.54 -2.01 -33.14
N ASN A 49 0.84 -1.02 -33.98
CA ASN A 49 2.09 -0.90 -34.75
C ASN A 49 3.11 0.08 -34.14
N THR A 50 2.90 0.56 -32.91
CA THR A 50 3.81 1.52 -32.29
C THR A 50 4.98 0.80 -31.59
N THR A 51 6.18 1.35 -31.76
CA THR A 51 7.39 0.86 -31.10
C THR A 51 7.76 1.67 -29.86
N LYS A 52 7.05 2.78 -29.63
CA LYS A 52 7.21 3.66 -28.48
C LYS A 52 5.85 4.17 -28.01
N ILE A 53 5.68 4.29 -26.69
CA ILE A 53 4.48 4.84 -26.07
C ILE A 53 4.87 5.63 -24.84
N ARG A 54 4.26 6.80 -24.63
CA ARG A 54 4.44 7.54 -23.38
C ARG A 54 3.44 7.06 -22.34
N VAL A 55 3.94 6.69 -21.17
CA VAL A 55 3.15 6.33 -19.99
C VAL A 55 3.54 7.30 -18.87
N ASN A 56 2.56 8.00 -18.34
CA ASN A 56 2.71 9.20 -17.52
C ASN A 56 3.66 10.17 -18.23
N ASN A 57 4.78 10.50 -17.59
CA ASN A 57 5.82 11.37 -18.16
C ASN A 57 7.01 10.59 -18.74
N VAL A 58 6.94 9.25 -18.80
CA VAL A 58 8.04 8.36 -19.22
C VAL A 58 7.80 7.82 -20.63
N LEU A 59 8.78 7.95 -21.51
CA LEU A 59 8.74 7.36 -22.86
C LEU A 59 9.22 5.90 -22.81
N LEU A 60 8.35 4.96 -23.14
CA LEU A 60 8.65 3.52 -23.12
C LEU A 60 8.93 3.01 -24.53
N ASN A 61 9.98 2.22 -24.70
CA ASN A 61 10.22 1.45 -25.93
C ASN A 61 9.59 0.07 -25.79
N LEU A 62 8.81 -0.35 -26.79
CA LEU A 62 8.04 -1.59 -26.75
C LEU A 62 8.75 -2.72 -27.48
N LYS A 63 8.81 -3.90 -26.85
CA LYS A 63 9.31 -5.14 -27.47
C LYS A 63 8.14 -5.82 -28.18
N ASN A 64 8.27 -6.11 -29.48
CA ASN A 64 7.23 -6.76 -30.28
C ASN A 64 5.86 -6.06 -30.22
N ASN A 65 5.87 -4.71 -30.12
CA ASN A 65 4.68 -3.87 -29.94
C ASN A 65 3.83 -4.29 -28.72
N LEU A 66 4.45 -4.85 -27.68
CA LEU A 66 3.78 -5.23 -26.44
C LEU A 66 4.10 -4.20 -25.36
N LEU A 67 3.06 -3.53 -24.85
CA LEU A 67 3.12 -2.80 -23.60
C LEU A 67 3.03 -3.80 -22.45
N HIS A 68 4.08 -3.89 -21.63
CA HIS A 68 4.08 -4.65 -20.39
C HIS A 68 4.70 -3.79 -19.29
N CYS A 69 3.86 -3.28 -18.41
CA CYS A 69 4.28 -2.41 -17.31
C CYS A 69 3.40 -2.62 -16.07
N ALA A 70 3.91 -2.21 -14.91
CA ALA A 70 3.20 -2.22 -13.65
C ALA A 70 3.13 -0.80 -13.10
N PHE A 71 1.97 -0.44 -12.57
CA PHE A 71 1.78 0.79 -11.81
C PHE A 71 1.80 0.44 -10.34
N ILE A 72 2.80 0.95 -9.64
CA ILE A 72 2.95 0.85 -8.19
C ILE A 72 2.11 1.96 -7.57
N LEU A 73 1.05 1.57 -6.88
CA LEU A 73 0.06 2.47 -6.30
C LEU A 73 0.39 2.78 -4.83
N HIS A 74 0.49 4.06 -4.49
CA HIS A 74 0.54 4.46 -3.08
C HIS A 74 -0.89 4.53 -2.51
N PRO A 75 -1.09 4.44 -1.18
CA PRO A 75 -2.40 4.69 -0.59
C PRO A 75 -2.92 6.07 -0.98
N GLY A 76 -4.20 6.15 -1.36
CA GLY A 76 -4.83 7.38 -1.82
C GLY A 76 -4.98 7.46 -3.35
N LYS A 77 -4.99 8.69 -3.86
CA LYS A 77 -5.26 9.01 -5.26
C LYS A 77 -4.00 8.75 -6.10
N ASN A 78 -4.16 8.04 -7.21
CA ASN A 78 -3.09 7.70 -8.14
C ASN A 78 -3.56 7.96 -9.58
N LEU A 79 -2.75 8.66 -10.35
CA LEU A 79 -3.03 9.02 -11.74
C LEU A 79 -2.23 8.12 -12.68
N ILE A 80 -2.89 7.61 -13.70
CA ILE A 80 -2.25 6.86 -14.78
C ILE A 80 -2.63 7.54 -16.08
N ASN A 81 -1.66 7.92 -16.90
CA ASN A 81 -1.88 8.45 -18.23
C ASN A 81 -1.14 7.58 -19.23
N ILE A 82 -1.83 7.13 -20.27
CA ILE A 82 -1.22 6.34 -21.34
C ILE A 82 -1.53 7.04 -22.65
N GLN A 83 -0.48 7.44 -23.37
CA GLN A 83 -0.59 8.13 -24.64
C GLN A 83 -1.49 7.36 -25.61
N ASP A 84 -2.36 8.09 -26.30
CA ASP A 84 -3.34 7.59 -27.27
C ASP A 84 -4.43 6.66 -26.68
N ILE A 85 -4.39 6.39 -25.37
CA ILE A 85 -5.42 5.61 -24.66
C ILE A 85 -6.24 6.50 -23.75
N GLY A 86 -5.60 7.28 -22.88
CA GLY A 86 -6.25 8.21 -21.98
C GLY A 86 -5.69 8.22 -20.57
N GLN A 87 -6.37 8.98 -19.72
CA GLN A 87 -6.03 9.17 -18.32
C GLN A 87 -7.05 8.43 -17.43
N PHE A 88 -6.53 7.74 -16.42
CA PHE A 88 -7.28 6.91 -15.49
C PHE A 88 -6.97 7.36 -14.07
N ARG A 89 -8.02 7.66 -13.33
CA ARG A 89 -7.92 7.99 -11.91
C ARG A 89 -8.19 6.77 -11.07
N VAL A 90 -7.25 6.44 -10.19
CA VAL A 90 -7.28 5.23 -9.35
C VAL A 90 -7.19 5.61 -7.89
N LEU A 91 -8.16 5.23 -7.09
CA LEU A 91 -8.12 5.35 -5.63
C LEU A 91 -7.71 4.01 -5.02
N ARG A 92 -6.49 3.94 -4.46
CA ARG A 92 -6.05 2.80 -3.66
C ARG A 92 -6.45 3.01 -2.20
N LEU A 93 -7.37 2.19 -1.70
CA LEU A 93 -7.73 2.16 -0.29
C LEU A 93 -6.83 1.17 0.47
N ILE A 94 -6.46 1.52 1.70
CA ILE A 94 -5.91 0.58 2.68
C ILE A 94 -7.05 -0.29 3.22
N SER A 95 -6.81 -1.59 3.33
CA SER A 95 -7.70 -2.55 3.98
C SER A 95 -6.91 -3.55 4.82
N PHE A 96 -7.60 -4.28 5.67
CA PHE A 96 -7.03 -5.23 6.61
C PHE A 96 -7.62 -6.63 6.38
N PRO A 97 -6.85 -7.72 6.57
CA PRO A 97 -7.33 -9.08 6.32
C PRO A 97 -8.60 -9.42 7.11
N ASP A 98 -8.67 -9.01 8.38
CA ASP A 98 -9.80 -9.24 9.27
C ASP A 98 -11.07 -8.45 8.90
N LEU A 99 -10.97 -7.39 8.07
CA LEU A 99 -12.13 -6.68 7.50
C LEU A 99 -12.75 -7.37 6.27
N SER A 100 -11.98 -8.25 5.62
CA SER A 100 -12.45 -8.97 4.43
C SER A 100 -13.39 -10.11 4.77
N ASN A 101 -13.43 -10.52 6.05
CA ASN A 101 -14.31 -11.56 6.53
C ASN A 101 -15.78 -11.11 6.48
N LEU A 102 -16.62 -11.95 5.88
CA LEU A 102 -18.06 -11.74 5.86
C LEU A 102 -18.68 -12.25 7.17
N TYR A 103 -19.45 -11.39 7.84
CA TYR A 103 -20.29 -11.78 8.97
C TYR A 103 -21.74 -11.87 8.49
N ASN A 104 -22.34 -13.07 8.52
CA ASN A 104 -23.67 -13.34 7.98
C ASN A 104 -23.86 -12.85 6.53
N GLY A 105 -22.86 -13.10 5.69
CA GLY A 105 -22.88 -12.72 4.27
C GLY A 105 -22.75 -11.22 4.00
N ARG A 106 -22.38 -10.41 5.01
CA ARG A 106 -22.17 -8.96 4.88
C ARG A 106 -20.81 -8.56 5.42
N PHE A 107 -20.23 -7.52 4.86
CA PHE A 107 -19.04 -6.89 5.42
C PHE A 107 -19.35 -6.23 6.77
N HIS A 108 -18.31 -6.08 7.60
CA HIS A 108 -18.42 -5.36 8.86
C HIS A 108 -18.97 -3.94 8.66
N TRP A 109 -19.88 -3.49 9.53
CA TRP A 109 -20.61 -2.23 9.39
C TRP A 109 -19.70 -0.99 9.42
N ALA A 110 -18.52 -1.09 10.03
CA ALA A 110 -17.51 -0.02 10.07
C ALA A 110 -16.44 -0.11 8.97
N LYS A 111 -16.50 -1.12 8.08
CA LYS A 111 -15.45 -1.39 7.09
C LYS A 111 -15.10 -0.16 6.26
N LYS A 112 -16.12 0.51 5.72
CA LYS A 112 -15.94 1.68 4.85
C LYS A 112 -15.21 2.81 5.57
N GLU A 113 -15.59 3.08 6.81
CA GLU A 113 -14.98 4.13 7.61
C GLU A 113 -13.56 3.78 8.02
N ILE A 114 -13.31 2.53 8.42
CA ILE A 114 -11.96 2.06 8.78
C ILE A 114 -11.02 2.19 7.58
N GLU A 115 -11.41 1.70 6.40
CA GLU A 115 -10.59 1.75 5.19
C GLU A 115 -10.30 3.19 4.75
N ALA A 116 -11.32 4.06 4.78
CA ALA A 116 -11.14 5.46 4.45
C ALA A 116 -10.20 6.18 5.44
N LEU A 117 -10.42 6.02 6.75
CA LEU A 117 -9.58 6.68 7.76
C LEU A 117 -8.16 6.10 7.80
N ALA A 118 -7.98 4.81 7.52
CA ALA A 118 -6.66 4.21 7.36
C ALA A 118 -5.93 4.79 6.13
N THR A 119 -6.63 4.91 5.00
CA THR A 119 -6.08 5.54 3.77
C THR A 119 -5.71 7.00 4.00
N LEU A 120 -6.47 7.73 4.83
CA LEU A 120 -6.15 9.10 5.25
C LEU A 120 -5.04 9.18 6.32
N GLY A 121 -4.46 8.06 6.73
CA GLY A 121 -3.39 7.99 7.75
C GLY A 121 -3.87 8.29 9.18
N ILE A 122 -5.19 8.36 9.41
CA ILE A 122 -5.79 8.64 10.72
C ILE A 122 -5.75 7.39 11.59
N LEU A 123 -6.17 6.26 11.04
CA LEU A 123 -6.18 4.96 11.72
C LEU A 123 -5.02 4.09 11.27
N GLU A 124 -4.55 3.23 12.16
CA GLU A 124 -3.49 2.27 11.90
C GLU A 124 -3.89 0.89 12.46
N GLY A 125 -3.57 -0.15 11.70
CA GLY A 125 -3.64 -1.54 12.17
C GLY A 125 -2.40 -1.92 12.97
N PHE A 126 -2.33 -3.20 13.31
CA PHE A 126 -1.23 -3.77 14.06
C PHE A 126 -0.12 -4.28 13.11
N PRO A 127 1.12 -4.48 13.62
CA PRO A 127 2.24 -4.95 12.81
C PRO A 127 2.03 -6.30 12.12
N ASP A 128 1.08 -7.10 12.60
CA ASP A 128 0.67 -8.37 11.99
C ASP A 128 -0.28 -8.20 10.79
N GLY A 129 -0.68 -6.96 10.51
CA GLY A 129 -1.54 -6.58 9.39
C GLY A 129 -3.03 -6.52 9.71
N ASN A 130 -3.47 -6.89 10.92
CA ASN A 130 -4.89 -6.86 11.29
C ASN A 130 -5.31 -5.51 11.90
N TYR A 131 -6.61 -5.20 11.87
CA TYR A 131 -7.14 -4.00 12.54
C TYR A 131 -7.72 -4.29 13.94
N TYR A 132 -8.18 -5.51 14.21
CA TYR A 132 -8.88 -5.94 15.43
C TYR A 132 -10.07 -5.03 15.78
N MET A 133 -10.99 -4.91 14.83
CA MET A 133 -12.13 -3.97 14.89
C MET A 133 -13.04 -4.10 16.13
N ASN A 134 -13.11 -5.27 16.75
CA ASN A 134 -13.97 -5.54 17.91
C ASN A 134 -13.28 -5.33 19.27
N ASP A 135 -11.96 -5.15 19.27
CA ASP A 135 -11.21 -4.93 20.49
C ASP A 135 -11.50 -3.53 21.05
N SER A 136 -11.34 -3.39 22.36
CA SER A 136 -11.48 -2.10 23.02
C SER A 136 -10.31 -1.19 22.66
N ALA A 137 -10.58 0.11 22.48
CA ALA A 137 -9.55 1.10 22.22
C ALA A 137 -8.99 1.63 23.54
N THR A 138 -7.66 1.69 23.63
CA THR A 138 -6.98 2.36 24.74
C THR A 138 -7.09 3.89 24.61
N ARG A 139 -6.98 4.61 25.72
CA ARG A 139 -6.91 6.07 25.75
C ARG A 139 -5.75 6.60 24.93
N GLY A 140 -4.60 5.92 24.94
CA GLY A 140 -3.43 6.26 24.13
C GLY A 140 -3.68 6.13 22.61
N GLU A 141 -4.35 5.05 22.19
CA GLU A 141 -4.75 4.89 20.79
C GLU A 141 -5.77 5.95 20.36
N PHE A 142 -6.79 6.18 21.19
CA PHE A 142 -7.81 7.18 20.91
C PHE A 142 -7.22 8.59 20.80
N ALA A 143 -6.34 8.98 21.71
CA ALA A 143 -5.61 10.24 21.67
C ALA A 143 -4.80 10.39 20.37
N THR A 144 -4.12 9.32 19.96
CA THR A 144 -3.32 9.29 18.73
C THR A 144 -4.20 9.53 17.50
N TRP A 145 -5.31 8.81 17.40
CA TRP A 145 -6.21 8.95 16.25
C TRP A 145 -6.96 10.27 16.25
N LEU A 146 -7.36 10.79 17.41
CA LEU A 146 -7.98 12.12 17.50
C LEU A 146 -7.00 13.22 17.08
N CYS A 147 -5.75 13.15 17.52
CA CYS A 147 -4.69 14.07 17.12
C CYS A 147 -4.56 14.13 15.58
N LYS A 148 -4.51 12.97 14.94
CA LYS A 148 -4.44 12.85 13.47
C LYS A 148 -5.73 13.30 12.77
N ALA A 149 -6.88 12.95 13.33
CA ALA A 149 -8.19 13.34 12.83
C ALA A 149 -8.36 14.87 12.82
N GLN A 150 -7.84 15.56 13.83
CA GLN A 150 -7.82 17.02 13.92
C GLN A 150 -6.66 17.67 13.16
N GLY A 151 -5.67 16.89 12.69
CA GLY A 151 -4.50 17.40 11.98
C GLY A 151 -3.64 18.29 12.88
N LEU A 152 -3.55 17.97 14.17
CA LEU A 152 -2.74 18.74 15.11
C LEU A 152 -1.26 18.58 14.78
N MET A 153 -0.52 19.67 14.89
CA MET A 153 0.95 19.64 14.83
C MET A 153 1.48 18.93 16.07
N THR A 154 2.48 18.07 15.87
CA THR A 154 3.10 17.31 16.96
C THR A 154 4.59 17.50 16.95
N ASP A 155 5.14 17.86 18.11
CA ASP A 155 6.59 17.87 18.35
C ASP A 155 6.94 16.78 19.35
N ASN A 156 8.18 16.27 19.25
CA ASN A 156 8.68 15.34 20.25
C ASN A 156 8.79 16.08 21.59
N PRO A 157 8.18 15.57 22.67
CA PRO A 157 8.22 16.22 23.97
C PRO A 157 9.65 16.21 24.54
N LYS A 158 10.06 17.30 25.19
CA LYS A 158 11.39 17.41 25.82
C LYS A 158 11.50 16.63 27.13
N GLU A 159 10.37 16.50 27.83
CA GLU A 159 10.18 15.85 29.13
C GLU A 159 8.96 14.94 29.04
N ASP A 160 8.83 14.00 29.99
CA ASP A 160 7.69 13.08 30.04
C ASP A 160 6.39 13.87 30.22
N PRO A 161 5.44 13.83 29.27
CA PRO A 161 4.20 14.62 29.38
C PRO A 161 3.35 14.24 30.59
N PHE A 162 3.39 12.97 30.99
CA PHE A 162 2.65 12.40 32.11
C PHE A 162 3.48 11.29 32.77
N LYS A 163 3.12 10.93 34.00
CA LYS A 163 3.87 9.94 34.81
C LYS A 163 4.01 8.57 34.11
N ASP A 164 2.99 8.17 33.37
CA ASP A 164 2.90 6.90 32.62
C ASP A 164 3.13 7.07 31.11
N VAL A 165 3.54 8.26 30.66
CA VAL A 165 3.84 8.55 29.26
C VAL A 165 5.27 9.05 29.15
N PRO A 166 6.26 8.14 29.00
CA PRO A 166 7.64 8.53 28.73
C PRO A 166 7.73 9.32 27.43
N LYS A 167 8.60 10.33 27.36
CA LYS A 167 8.79 11.16 26.17
C LYS A 167 9.21 10.37 24.93
N GLU A 168 9.94 9.28 25.13
CA GLU A 168 10.42 8.37 24.07
C GLU A 168 9.32 7.40 23.58
N HIS A 169 8.19 7.31 24.29
CA HIS A 169 7.08 6.47 23.85
C HIS A 169 6.53 7.02 22.54
N TRP A 170 6.31 6.16 21.52
CA TRP A 170 5.92 6.61 20.18
C TRP A 170 4.60 7.40 20.14
N ARG A 171 3.71 7.19 21.12
CA ARG A 171 2.45 7.94 21.29
C ARG A 171 2.60 9.29 22.01
N SER A 172 3.75 9.57 22.63
CA SER A 172 3.95 10.70 23.54
C SER A 172 3.61 12.04 22.89
N ARG A 173 4.07 12.25 21.65
CA ARG A 173 3.83 13.48 20.87
C ARG A 173 2.36 13.74 20.58
N TYR A 174 1.58 12.68 20.32
CA TYR A 174 0.16 12.81 20.03
C TYR A 174 -0.66 13.05 21.30
N ILE A 175 -0.35 12.29 22.36
CA ILE A 175 -0.96 12.42 23.68
C ILE A 175 -0.73 13.84 24.22
N LYS A 176 0.49 14.34 24.12
CA LYS A 176 0.81 15.72 24.48
C LYS A 176 -0.01 16.72 23.67
N ALA A 177 -0.09 16.56 22.35
CA ALA A 177 -0.81 17.52 21.50
C ALA A 177 -2.31 17.60 21.83
N VAL A 178 -2.99 16.48 22.10
CA VAL A 178 -4.41 16.51 22.51
C VAL A 178 -4.59 17.08 23.92
N ALA A 179 -3.60 16.90 24.80
CA ALA A 179 -3.62 17.47 26.15
C ALA A 179 -3.39 18.98 26.15
N ASP A 180 -2.42 19.47 25.36
CA ASP A 180 -2.15 20.90 25.21
C ASP A 180 -3.36 21.66 24.63
N LYS A 181 -4.20 20.96 23.84
CA LYS A 181 -5.48 21.48 23.34
C LYS A 181 -6.64 21.37 24.35
N GLY A 182 -6.44 20.70 25.48
CA GLY A 182 -7.47 20.46 26.50
C GLY A 182 -8.54 19.45 26.09
N TYR A 183 -8.28 18.65 25.05
CA TYR A 183 -9.24 17.64 24.58
C TYR A 183 -9.27 16.44 25.54
N MET A 184 -8.10 15.98 25.97
CA MET A 184 -7.95 14.92 26.98
C MET A 184 -7.04 15.40 28.11
N GLU A 185 -7.29 14.92 29.32
CA GLU A 185 -6.56 15.33 30.52
C GLU A 185 -6.07 14.09 31.29
N ALA A 186 -5.00 14.26 32.07
CA ALA A 186 -4.56 13.26 33.03
C ALA A 186 -5.49 13.22 34.25
N ASP A 187 -5.44 12.10 34.97
CA ASP A 187 -6.11 11.97 36.25
C ASP A 187 -5.45 12.83 37.34
N THR A 188 -6.05 12.83 38.52
CA THR A 188 -5.57 13.60 39.68
C THR A 188 -4.22 13.12 40.22
N THR A 189 -3.72 11.97 39.78
CA THR A 189 -2.40 11.43 40.13
C THR A 189 -1.31 11.85 39.14
N GLY A 190 -1.67 12.54 38.05
CA GLY A 190 -0.78 12.93 36.97
C GLY A 190 -0.53 11.82 35.95
N SER A 191 -1.36 10.77 35.94
CA SER A 191 -1.30 9.67 34.97
C SER A 191 -2.31 9.91 33.83
N PHE A 192 -1.90 9.73 32.59
CA PHE A 192 -2.79 9.81 31.44
C PHE A 192 -3.68 8.58 31.31
N GLY A 193 -3.22 7.42 31.79
CA GLY A 193 -3.88 6.12 31.60
C GLY A 193 -3.67 5.58 30.19
N ILE A 194 -2.44 5.63 29.67
CA ILE A 194 -2.14 5.36 28.24
C ILE A 194 -2.69 4.02 27.74
N ASP A 195 -2.61 2.96 28.56
CA ASP A 195 -3.04 1.60 28.22
C ASP A 195 -4.42 1.24 28.82
N ILE A 196 -5.08 2.19 29.48
CA ILE A 196 -6.43 2.00 30.01
C ILE A 196 -7.43 2.20 28.87
N ASN A 197 -8.44 1.32 28.77
CA ASN A 197 -9.49 1.46 27.77
C ASN A 197 -10.32 2.73 28.02
N ILE A 198 -10.73 3.40 26.93
CA ILE A 198 -11.57 4.59 27.01
C ILE A 198 -13.04 4.22 26.91
N SER A 199 -13.88 4.80 27.77
CA SER A 199 -15.33 4.58 27.69
C SER A 199 -15.94 5.30 26.49
N ARG A 200 -17.10 4.81 26.04
CA ARG A 200 -17.87 5.44 24.95
C ARG A 200 -18.27 6.87 25.26
N ALA A 201 -18.68 7.14 26.51
CA ALA A 201 -19.03 8.48 26.94
C ALA A 201 -17.82 9.42 26.90
N GLU A 202 -16.67 8.97 27.40
CA GLU A 202 -15.45 9.77 27.41
C GLU A 202 -14.95 10.06 25.98
N ALA A 203 -14.91 9.05 25.11
CA ALA A 203 -14.56 9.20 23.70
C ALA A 203 -15.47 10.22 22.99
N ALA A 204 -16.79 10.13 23.21
CA ALA A 204 -17.77 11.04 22.62
C ALA A 204 -17.58 12.50 23.08
N VAL A 205 -17.36 12.72 24.38
CA VAL A 205 -17.13 14.06 24.93
C VAL A 205 -15.79 14.62 24.48
N THR A 206 -14.77 13.78 24.35
CA THR A 206 -13.46 14.19 23.83
C THR A 206 -13.58 14.67 22.38
N CYS A 207 -14.29 13.93 21.52
CA CYS A 207 -14.59 14.37 20.16
C CYS A 207 -15.44 15.65 20.13
N LEU A 208 -16.39 15.81 21.06
CA LEU A 208 -17.17 17.03 21.20
C LEU A 208 -16.28 18.24 21.55
N LYS A 209 -15.36 18.09 22.50
CA LYS A 209 -14.38 19.13 22.85
C LYS A 209 -13.57 19.55 21.62
N ALA A 210 -13.10 18.58 20.84
CA ALA A 210 -12.33 18.83 19.62
C ALA A 210 -13.14 19.49 18.49
N GLU A 211 -14.47 19.38 18.50
CA GLU A 211 -15.36 20.07 17.54
C GLU A 211 -15.63 21.53 17.91
N GLU A 212 -15.25 21.95 19.12
CA GLU A 212 -15.40 23.31 19.67
C GLU A 212 -16.77 23.95 19.32
N PRO A 213 -17.90 23.28 19.58
CA PRO A 213 -19.20 23.75 19.13
C PRO A 213 -19.60 25.01 19.89
N SER A 214 -20.26 25.94 19.20
CA SER A 214 -20.82 27.15 19.82
C SER A 214 -22.08 26.89 20.66
N ILE A 215 -22.57 25.65 20.69
CA ILE A 215 -23.77 25.23 21.43
C ILE A 215 -23.36 24.82 22.83
N ASN A 216 -23.86 25.56 23.84
CA ASN A 216 -23.58 25.28 25.25
C ASN A 216 -24.67 24.46 25.95
N GLU A 217 -25.87 24.40 25.37
CA GLU A 217 -27.00 23.66 25.94
C GLU A 217 -27.97 23.21 24.85
N VAL A 218 -28.60 22.05 25.06
CA VAL A 218 -29.68 21.53 24.23
C VAL A 218 -30.93 21.40 25.10
N VAL A 219 -31.96 22.20 24.82
CA VAL A 219 -33.18 22.28 25.63
C VAL A 219 -33.92 20.94 25.62
N SER A 220 -34.28 20.43 24.44
CA SER A 220 -34.99 19.15 24.30
C SER A 220 -34.51 18.38 23.08
N ILE A 221 -34.27 17.09 23.27
CA ILE A 221 -33.95 16.11 22.24
C ILE A 221 -34.29 14.72 22.79
N ASP A 222 -34.82 13.83 21.95
CA ASP A 222 -34.97 12.42 22.32
C ASP A 222 -33.60 11.87 22.66
N PHE A 223 -33.43 11.37 23.88
CA PHE A 223 -32.14 10.97 24.42
C PHE A 223 -32.06 9.47 24.67
N PHE A 224 -30.86 8.99 25.02
CA PHE A 224 -30.65 7.56 25.25
C PHE A 224 -31.20 7.17 26.62
N GLU A 225 -31.91 6.04 26.68
CA GLU A 225 -32.63 5.59 27.88
C GLU A 225 -31.71 5.20 29.03
N ASP A 226 -30.51 4.71 28.70
CA ASP A 226 -29.50 4.21 29.63
C ASP A 226 -28.48 5.27 30.07
N VAL A 227 -28.70 6.55 29.71
CA VAL A 227 -27.84 7.65 30.16
C VAL A 227 -28.62 8.51 31.16
N PRO A 228 -28.45 8.29 32.48
CA PRO A 228 -29.25 8.98 33.50
C PRO A 228 -28.89 10.47 33.59
N LEU A 229 -29.85 11.31 33.99
CA LEU A 229 -29.67 12.76 34.16
C LEU A 229 -28.50 13.12 35.10
N ILE A 230 -28.20 12.26 36.07
CA ILE A 230 -27.12 12.42 37.04
C ILE A 230 -25.73 12.01 36.49
N HIS A 231 -25.66 11.44 35.29
CA HIS A 231 -24.39 11.06 34.70
C HIS A 231 -23.51 12.31 34.52
N PRO A 232 -22.24 12.31 34.97
CA PRO A 232 -21.39 13.51 34.95
C PRO A 232 -21.25 14.16 33.56
N LEU A 233 -21.29 13.34 32.50
CA LEU A 233 -21.19 13.77 31.11
C LEU A 233 -22.54 13.98 30.40
N PHE A 234 -23.67 13.93 31.12
CA PHE A 234 -25.01 13.95 30.52
C PHE A 234 -25.23 15.15 29.58
N LYS A 235 -24.85 16.36 30.02
CA LYS A 235 -25.03 17.60 29.24
C LYS A 235 -24.22 17.57 27.93
N GLN A 236 -22.96 17.14 28.00
CA GLN A 236 -22.06 17.05 26.87
C GLN A 236 -22.56 15.98 25.88
N LEU A 237 -22.99 14.82 26.37
CA LEU A 237 -23.56 13.78 25.51
C LEU A 237 -24.84 14.24 24.80
N LYS A 238 -25.69 15.05 25.45
CA LYS A 238 -26.83 15.70 24.77
C LYS A 238 -26.40 16.58 23.60
N ILE A 239 -25.37 17.39 23.78
CA ILE A 239 -24.84 18.25 22.70
C ILE A 239 -24.23 17.38 21.59
N ALA A 240 -23.42 16.37 21.94
CA ALA A 240 -22.84 15.44 20.97
C ALA A 240 -23.91 14.71 20.13
N LYS A 241 -25.04 14.32 20.75
CA LYS A 241 -26.17 13.73 20.03
C LYS A 241 -26.84 14.74 19.10
N ALA A 242 -27.09 15.96 19.58
CA ALA A 242 -27.71 17.02 18.78
C ALA A 242 -26.87 17.42 17.55
N LEU A 243 -25.53 17.34 17.67
CA LEU A 243 -24.60 17.55 16.54
C LEU A 243 -24.47 16.34 15.61
N GLY A 244 -25.10 15.20 15.95
CA GLY A 244 -25.02 13.97 15.18
C GLY A 244 -23.70 13.21 15.33
N LEU A 245 -22.83 13.59 16.29
CA LEU A 245 -21.57 12.90 16.58
C LEU A 245 -21.83 11.51 17.14
N ILE A 246 -22.85 11.34 17.99
CA ILE A 246 -23.26 10.05 18.55
C ILE A 246 -24.67 9.66 18.11
N LYS A 247 -24.88 8.36 17.88
CA LYS A 247 -26.16 7.79 17.38
C LYS A 247 -26.67 6.58 18.18
N GLY A 248 -25.99 6.18 19.25
CA GLY A 248 -26.31 4.94 19.99
C GLY A 248 -25.53 3.73 19.50
N ILE A 249 -25.80 2.56 20.08
CA ILE A 249 -25.16 1.27 19.69
C ILE A 249 -25.75 0.68 18.40
N SER A 250 -26.98 1.07 18.04
CA SER A 250 -27.67 0.62 16.83
C SER A 250 -28.77 1.61 16.46
N LEU A 251 -29.16 1.65 15.18
CA LEU A 251 -30.23 2.53 14.69
C LEU A 251 -31.60 2.25 15.33
N ASN A 252 -31.83 1.00 15.77
CA ASN A 252 -33.11 0.56 16.33
C ASN A 252 -33.04 0.32 17.84
N SER A 253 -32.01 0.85 18.51
CA SER A 253 -31.85 0.71 19.96
C SER A 253 -31.78 2.11 20.58
N PRO A 254 -32.56 2.37 21.65
CA PRO A 254 -32.49 3.63 22.39
C PRO A 254 -31.26 3.70 23.32
N LEU A 255 -30.34 2.74 23.24
CA LEU A 255 -29.20 2.60 24.16
C LEU A 255 -27.93 3.23 23.60
N PHE A 256 -27.10 3.74 24.50
CA PHE A 256 -25.78 4.31 24.20
C PHE A 256 -24.62 3.54 24.83
N GLU A 257 -24.84 2.89 25.98
CA GLU A 257 -23.86 2.22 26.82
C GLU A 257 -22.69 3.15 27.22
N PRO A 258 -22.93 4.20 28.04
CA PRO A 258 -21.95 5.26 28.28
C PRO A 258 -20.65 4.76 28.92
N ASP A 259 -20.74 3.81 29.85
CA ASP A 259 -19.62 3.33 30.66
C ASP A 259 -18.89 2.11 30.07
N ARG A 260 -19.40 1.55 28.97
CA ARG A 260 -18.70 0.47 28.26
C ARG A 260 -17.51 1.05 27.50
N ASP A 261 -16.40 0.30 27.48
CA ASP A 261 -15.26 0.54 26.62
C ASP A 261 -15.68 0.65 25.15
N ILE A 262 -15.21 1.69 24.45
CA ILE A 262 -15.47 1.86 23.02
C ILE A 262 -14.61 0.88 22.22
N THR A 263 -15.19 0.24 21.20
CA THR A 263 -14.39 -0.61 20.31
C THR A 263 -13.62 0.21 19.27
N ARG A 264 -12.60 -0.40 18.65
CA ARG A 264 -11.85 0.20 17.54
C ARG A 264 -12.73 0.52 16.32
N ALA A 265 -13.76 -0.29 16.05
CA ALA A 265 -14.76 -0.01 15.01
C ALA A 265 -15.64 1.19 15.35
N GLU A 266 -16.13 1.26 16.59
CA GLU A 266 -16.96 2.36 17.05
C GLU A 266 -16.18 3.68 17.07
N THR A 267 -14.90 3.62 17.43
CA THR A 267 -13.97 4.74 17.34
C THR A 267 -13.81 5.25 15.92
N ALA A 268 -13.63 4.36 14.94
CA ALA A 268 -13.55 4.74 13.53
C ALA A 268 -14.82 5.47 13.06
N ILE A 269 -16.01 4.97 13.44
CA ILE A 269 -17.27 5.66 13.15
C ILE A 269 -17.33 7.04 13.80
N LEU A 270 -17.00 7.13 15.09
CA LEU A 270 -17.06 8.39 15.84
C LEU A 270 -16.14 9.44 15.23
N LEU A 271 -14.87 9.10 14.98
CA LEU A 271 -13.90 10.00 14.36
C LEU A 271 -14.31 10.39 12.94
N SER A 272 -14.93 9.49 12.19
CA SER A 272 -15.39 9.77 10.82
C SER A 272 -16.48 10.86 10.72
N ARG A 273 -17.11 11.20 11.84
CA ARG A 273 -18.16 12.23 11.94
C ARG A 273 -17.61 13.62 12.30
N LEU A 274 -16.35 13.71 12.71
CA LEU A 274 -15.68 15.00 12.92
C LEU A 274 -15.67 15.78 11.60
N LYS A 275 -15.91 17.10 11.65
CA LYS A 275 -16.09 17.94 10.44
C LYS A 275 -14.92 17.83 9.49
N ARG A 276 -13.69 17.93 10.02
CA ARG A 276 -12.45 17.81 9.23
C ARG A 276 -12.36 16.45 8.56
N VAL A 277 -12.59 15.36 9.30
CA VAL A 277 -12.52 14.00 8.77
C VAL A 277 -13.62 13.74 7.73
N ALA A 278 -14.82 14.27 7.95
CA ALA A 278 -15.90 14.21 6.97
C ALA A 278 -15.55 14.92 5.65
N SER A 279 -14.88 16.09 5.72
CA SER A 279 -14.36 16.79 4.53
C SER A 279 -13.30 15.96 3.82
N LEU A 280 -12.29 15.49 4.55
CA LEU A 280 -11.21 14.67 3.99
C LEU A 280 -11.73 13.40 3.32
N LYS A 281 -12.73 12.74 3.90
CA LYS A 281 -13.37 11.58 3.27
C LYS A 281 -14.11 11.96 1.99
N LYS A 282 -14.80 13.11 1.97
CA LYS A 282 -15.47 13.60 0.77
C LYS A 282 -14.46 13.86 -0.34
N GLU A 283 -13.35 14.52 -0.01
CA GLU A 283 -12.23 14.79 -0.92
C GLU A 283 -11.59 13.49 -1.42
N LEU A 284 -11.33 12.51 -0.54
CA LEU A 284 -10.76 11.20 -0.89
C LEU A 284 -11.58 10.48 -1.98
N TYR A 285 -12.90 10.52 -1.87
CA TYR A 285 -13.82 9.89 -2.84
C TYR A 285 -14.23 10.81 -3.99
N ASP A 286 -13.76 12.05 -4.03
CA ASP A 286 -13.94 12.94 -5.17
C ASP A 286 -12.82 12.71 -6.18
N PHE A 287 -13.19 12.13 -7.32
CA PHE A 287 -12.27 11.86 -8.42
C PHE A 287 -12.01 13.09 -9.31
N GLN A 288 -12.74 14.19 -9.15
CA GLN A 288 -12.56 15.39 -9.97
C GLN A 288 -11.52 16.34 -9.34
N THR A 289 -11.42 16.38 -8.01
CA THR A 289 -10.52 17.27 -7.29
C THR A 289 -9.23 16.56 -6.85
N GLU A 290 -8.13 17.32 -6.76
CA GLU A 290 -6.81 16.90 -6.24
C GLU A 290 -6.01 15.89 -7.06
N TYR A 291 -6.53 15.32 -8.15
CA TYR A 291 -5.67 14.59 -9.09
C TYR A 291 -4.84 15.59 -9.90
N THR A 292 -3.54 15.61 -9.62
CA THR A 292 -2.52 16.45 -10.25
C THR A 292 -1.43 15.57 -10.87
N ASP A 293 -0.50 16.18 -11.61
CA ASP A 293 0.63 15.45 -12.17
C ASP A 293 1.55 14.86 -11.08
N ASP A 294 1.52 15.38 -9.85
CA ASP A 294 2.28 14.83 -8.73
C ASP A 294 1.71 13.48 -8.24
N ASP A 295 0.46 13.16 -8.59
CA ASP A 295 -0.19 11.89 -8.25
C ASP A 295 0.11 10.77 -9.26
N PHE A 296 1.00 10.99 -10.23
CA PHE A 296 1.35 9.94 -11.19
C PHE A 296 1.87 8.69 -10.49
N ALA A 297 1.18 7.57 -10.74
CA ALA A 297 1.61 6.27 -10.24
C ALA A 297 3.03 5.96 -10.71
N LYS A 298 3.85 5.42 -9.81
CA LYS A 298 5.21 5.01 -10.17
C LYS A 298 5.12 3.82 -11.13
N ILE A 299 5.93 3.85 -12.18
CA ILE A 299 5.94 2.81 -13.20
C ILE A 299 7.10 1.84 -12.93
N ASN A 300 6.84 0.55 -13.04
CA ASN A 300 7.86 -0.48 -13.23
C ASN A 300 7.70 -1.15 -14.60
N ILE A 301 8.80 -1.54 -15.21
CA ILE A 301 8.85 -2.27 -16.49
C ILE A 301 9.72 -3.48 -16.28
N PRO A 302 9.39 -4.66 -16.81
CA PRO A 302 10.24 -5.83 -16.65
C PRO A 302 11.68 -5.53 -17.11
N PRO A 303 12.70 -6.15 -16.47
CA PRO A 303 14.05 -6.17 -17.04
C PRO A 303 14.00 -6.66 -18.49
N GLU A 304 14.94 -6.22 -19.32
CA GLU A 304 15.04 -6.73 -20.69
C GLU A 304 16.49 -6.99 -21.07
N ILE A 305 16.73 -8.19 -21.60
CA ILE A 305 18.01 -8.59 -22.19
C ILE A 305 17.92 -8.37 -23.70
N LEU A 306 18.47 -7.24 -24.16
CA LEU A 306 18.48 -6.82 -25.55
C LEU A 306 19.28 -7.81 -26.41
N SER A 307 20.47 -8.18 -25.96
CA SER A 307 21.34 -9.15 -26.62
C SER A 307 22.21 -9.89 -25.61
N ALA A 308 22.72 -11.04 -26.01
CA ALA A 308 23.76 -11.73 -25.27
C ALA A 308 24.63 -12.51 -26.26
N LYS A 309 25.90 -12.72 -25.91
CA LYS A 309 26.81 -13.58 -26.67
C LYS A 309 27.90 -14.16 -25.75
N ALA A 310 28.56 -15.18 -26.27
CA ALA A 310 29.81 -15.69 -25.72
C ALA A 310 30.99 -15.19 -26.57
N SER A 311 32.15 -15.02 -25.96
CA SER A 311 33.38 -14.65 -26.66
C SER A 311 34.57 -15.36 -26.00
N PRO A 312 35.23 -16.32 -26.69
CA PRO A 312 34.86 -16.86 -28.02
C PRO A 312 33.52 -17.60 -28.02
N GLU A 313 32.91 -17.77 -29.21
CA GLU A 313 31.65 -18.53 -29.38
C GLU A 313 31.86 -20.05 -29.41
N SER A 314 33.11 -20.49 -29.49
CA SER A 314 33.51 -21.90 -29.41
C SER A 314 34.71 -22.11 -28.49
N ILE A 315 34.78 -23.32 -27.94
CA ILE A 315 35.92 -23.80 -27.14
C ILE A 315 36.31 -25.21 -27.60
N THR A 316 37.55 -25.60 -27.32
CA THR A 316 38.05 -26.95 -27.59
C THR A 316 37.73 -27.89 -26.42
N ILE A 317 37.27 -29.10 -26.73
CA ILE A 317 36.98 -30.15 -25.75
C ILE A 317 38.19 -30.41 -24.85
N ASN A 318 37.95 -30.67 -23.56
CA ASN A 318 38.98 -30.98 -22.56
C ASN A 318 40.10 -29.93 -22.41
N THR A 319 39.90 -28.71 -22.93
CA THR A 319 40.90 -27.64 -22.91
C THR A 319 40.33 -26.41 -22.20
N PRO A 320 40.86 -26.05 -21.01
CA PRO A 320 40.42 -24.85 -20.30
C PRO A 320 40.59 -23.60 -21.16
N SER A 321 39.47 -22.94 -21.48
CA SER A 321 39.41 -21.79 -22.37
C SER A 321 38.81 -20.60 -21.63
N ALA A 322 39.49 -19.45 -21.67
CA ALA A 322 38.94 -18.22 -21.11
C ALA A 322 37.79 -17.73 -21.99
N ILE A 323 36.58 -17.72 -21.44
CA ILE A 323 35.37 -17.26 -22.10
C ILE A 323 34.78 -16.07 -21.35
N THR A 324 34.21 -15.13 -22.09
CA THR A 324 33.41 -14.03 -21.55
C THR A 324 31.99 -14.18 -22.06
N ILE A 325 31.03 -14.21 -21.14
CA ILE A 325 29.61 -14.10 -21.46
C ILE A 325 29.22 -12.65 -21.21
N ASN A 326 28.58 -12.01 -22.18
CA ASN A 326 28.01 -10.69 -21.98
C ASN A 326 26.51 -10.68 -22.29
N ALA A 327 25.80 -9.81 -21.59
CA ALA A 327 24.38 -9.58 -21.74
C ALA A 327 24.12 -8.07 -21.70
N MET A 328 23.74 -7.52 -22.85
CA MET A 328 23.32 -6.13 -22.95
C MET A 328 21.88 -6.02 -22.47
N THR A 329 21.66 -5.22 -21.44
CA THR A 329 20.34 -4.95 -20.88
C THR A 329 19.83 -3.58 -21.31
N ARG A 330 18.52 -3.37 -21.23
CA ARG A 330 17.93 -2.05 -21.49
C ARG A 330 18.28 -1.09 -20.35
N ASN A 331 18.82 0.07 -20.68
CA ASN A 331 18.90 1.19 -19.74
C ASN A 331 17.48 1.66 -19.34
N ARG A 332 17.20 1.66 -18.04
CA ARG A 332 15.91 2.00 -17.41
C ARG A 332 16.03 3.28 -16.57
N ASP A 333 16.65 4.33 -17.13
CA ASP A 333 16.77 5.63 -16.47
C ASP A 333 15.41 6.14 -15.95
N GLY A 334 15.37 6.50 -14.67
CA GLY A 334 14.15 6.97 -14.00
C GLY A 334 13.16 5.88 -13.55
N LEU A 335 13.48 4.59 -13.74
CA LEU A 335 12.65 3.45 -13.32
C LEU A 335 13.41 2.56 -12.31
N GLU A 336 12.76 1.49 -11.81
CA GLU A 336 13.43 0.52 -10.94
C GLU A 336 14.63 -0.14 -11.64
N LYS A 337 15.74 -0.25 -10.89
CA LYS A 337 17.00 -0.79 -11.42
C LYS A 337 16.93 -2.30 -11.57
N ILE A 338 17.75 -2.85 -12.48
CA ILE A 338 17.97 -4.29 -12.55
C ILE A 338 18.71 -4.68 -11.27
N LEU A 339 18.13 -5.60 -10.50
CA LEU A 339 18.69 -6.05 -9.23
C LEU A 339 19.83 -7.04 -9.48
N TYR A 340 19.67 -7.94 -10.45
CA TYR A 340 20.70 -8.90 -10.84
C TYR A 340 20.62 -9.27 -12.31
N VAL A 341 21.76 -9.64 -12.87
CA VAL A 341 21.88 -10.43 -14.10
C VAL A 341 22.70 -11.66 -13.75
N LYS A 342 22.19 -12.84 -14.08
CA LYS A 342 22.82 -14.13 -13.76
C LYS A 342 22.91 -15.00 -15.01
N SER A 343 23.89 -15.90 -15.02
CA SER A 343 24.06 -16.90 -16.07
C SER A 343 24.21 -18.31 -15.49
N ASP A 344 23.56 -19.28 -16.12
CA ASP A 344 23.75 -20.69 -15.85
C ASP A 344 24.90 -21.22 -16.71
N LEU A 345 26.03 -21.48 -16.06
CA LEU A 345 27.28 -21.92 -16.68
C LEU A 345 27.59 -23.40 -16.40
N SER A 346 26.62 -24.14 -15.86
CA SER A 346 26.77 -25.56 -15.48
C SER A 346 27.17 -26.46 -16.65
N SER A 347 26.76 -26.10 -17.86
CA SER A 347 27.09 -26.84 -19.09
C SER A 347 28.55 -26.72 -19.54
N LEU A 348 29.33 -25.83 -18.91
CA LEU A 348 30.75 -25.56 -19.18
C LEU A 348 31.64 -25.83 -17.94
N ASN A 349 31.24 -26.81 -17.11
CA ASN A 349 31.91 -27.21 -15.86
C ASN A 349 32.11 -26.04 -14.87
N ASN A 350 31.12 -25.15 -14.78
CA ASN A 350 31.09 -24.05 -13.80
C ASN A 350 29.78 -24.09 -13.00
N PHE A 351 29.49 -23.05 -12.22
CA PHE A 351 28.30 -23.00 -11.37
C PHE A 351 27.03 -22.56 -12.13
N ALA A 352 25.88 -22.96 -11.62
CA ALA A 352 24.60 -22.37 -11.99
C ALA A 352 24.44 -21.00 -11.30
N ASP A 353 23.58 -20.14 -11.86
CA ASP A 353 23.18 -18.86 -11.26
C ASP A 353 24.33 -17.88 -10.95
N VAL A 354 25.38 -17.88 -11.77
CA VAL A 354 26.56 -17.02 -11.59
C VAL A 354 26.21 -15.57 -11.88
N GLN A 355 26.49 -14.68 -10.93
CA GLN A 355 26.28 -13.25 -11.07
C GLN A 355 27.16 -12.66 -12.17
N MET A 356 26.57 -11.80 -13.00
CA MET A 356 27.24 -10.97 -14.00
C MET A 356 27.33 -9.53 -13.51
N TYR A 357 28.30 -8.76 -14.03
CA TYR A 357 28.68 -7.44 -13.52
C TYR A 357 28.77 -6.38 -14.63
N ASP A 358 28.27 -5.18 -14.32
CA ASP A 358 28.33 -3.93 -15.12
C ASP A 358 29.07 -2.87 -14.29
N ASP A 359 30.28 -3.20 -13.86
CA ASP A 359 31.07 -2.42 -12.91
C ASP A 359 32.53 -2.18 -13.34
N GLY A 360 32.85 -2.48 -14.60
CA GLY A 360 34.20 -2.43 -15.14
C GLY A 360 35.08 -3.64 -14.76
N THR A 361 34.49 -4.70 -14.23
CA THR A 361 35.19 -5.96 -13.91
C THR A 361 34.68 -7.12 -14.77
N ASN A 362 35.29 -8.30 -14.64
CA ASN A 362 34.78 -9.55 -15.25
C ASN A 362 34.61 -9.52 -16.79
N GLY A 363 35.35 -8.67 -17.49
CA GLY A 363 35.27 -8.52 -18.95
C GLY A 363 34.46 -7.31 -19.41
N ASP A 364 33.85 -6.56 -18.48
CA ASP A 364 33.18 -5.30 -18.75
C ASP A 364 34.23 -4.17 -18.88
N THR A 365 34.08 -3.38 -19.94
CA THR A 365 34.98 -2.27 -20.26
C THR A 365 34.44 -0.91 -19.80
N LEU A 366 33.13 -0.78 -19.58
CA LEU A 366 32.48 0.50 -19.27
C LEU A 366 31.42 0.32 -18.20
N LYS A 367 31.76 0.69 -16.97
CA LYS A 367 30.84 0.64 -15.83
C LYS A 367 29.55 1.44 -16.08
N GLY A 368 28.42 0.78 -15.86
CA GLY A 368 27.09 1.37 -15.85
C GLY A 368 26.52 1.61 -17.25
N ASP A 369 27.05 0.95 -18.27
CA ASP A 369 26.55 1.06 -19.65
C ASP A 369 25.41 0.05 -19.94
N GLY A 370 25.08 -0.80 -18.97
CA GLY A 370 24.05 -1.84 -19.08
C GLY A 370 24.56 -3.16 -19.67
N ASN A 371 25.85 -3.28 -19.97
CA ASN A 371 26.48 -4.49 -20.49
C ASN A 371 27.08 -5.33 -19.35
N TYR A 372 26.27 -6.25 -18.84
CA TYR A 372 26.71 -7.16 -17.80
C TYR A 372 27.64 -8.22 -18.39
N THR A 373 28.74 -8.53 -17.71
CA THR A 373 29.71 -9.52 -18.15
C THR A 373 30.08 -10.50 -17.03
N ILE A 374 30.48 -11.69 -17.43
CA ILE A 374 31.21 -12.63 -16.57
C ILE A 374 32.32 -13.30 -17.38
N LYS A 375 33.54 -13.32 -16.84
CA LYS A 375 34.69 -13.98 -17.43
C LYS A 375 35.13 -15.14 -16.54
N PHE A 376 35.31 -16.31 -17.15
CA PHE A 376 35.71 -17.53 -16.43
C PHE A 376 36.50 -18.47 -17.34
N LEU A 377 37.10 -19.51 -16.74
CA LEU A 377 37.69 -20.62 -17.47
C LEU A 377 36.62 -21.69 -17.70
N ALA A 378 36.20 -21.84 -18.95
CA ALA A 378 35.27 -22.88 -19.36
C ALA A 378 36.02 -24.17 -19.72
N SER A 379 35.39 -25.31 -19.46
CA SER A 379 35.81 -26.61 -19.97
C SER A 379 34.58 -27.47 -20.24
N ALA A 380 34.68 -28.40 -21.18
CA ALA A 380 33.62 -29.35 -21.48
C ALA A 380 34.20 -30.70 -21.85
N GLU A 381 33.53 -31.76 -21.40
CA GLU A 381 33.95 -33.16 -21.60
C GLU A 381 33.31 -33.82 -22.83
N ALA A 382 32.41 -33.10 -23.51
CA ALA A 382 31.71 -33.59 -24.69
C ALA A 382 31.50 -32.46 -25.70
N THR A 383 31.71 -32.78 -26.98
CA THR A 383 31.47 -31.89 -28.12
C THR A 383 29.99 -31.53 -28.25
N GLY A 384 29.71 -30.51 -29.07
CA GLY A 384 28.36 -30.05 -29.41
C GLY A 384 27.99 -28.71 -28.77
N GLU A 385 26.76 -28.29 -29.02
CA GLU A 385 26.24 -27.01 -28.53
C GLU A 385 25.92 -27.09 -27.03
N LYS A 386 26.48 -26.15 -26.26
CA LYS A 386 26.15 -25.96 -24.85
C LYS A 386 25.28 -24.71 -24.72
N ASN A 387 24.08 -24.92 -24.20
CA ASN A 387 23.15 -23.85 -23.92
C ASN A 387 23.57 -23.11 -22.66
N ILE A 388 23.58 -21.78 -22.74
CA ILE A 388 23.82 -20.87 -21.63
C ILE A 388 22.59 -20.01 -21.46
N ASN A 389 21.93 -20.17 -20.31
CA ASN A 389 20.76 -19.39 -19.95
C ASN A 389 21.20 -18.15 -19.17
N ILE A 390 20.60 -17.01 -19.49
CA ILE A 390 20.86 -15.73 -18.83
C ILE A 390 19.53 -15.18 -18.35
N ILE A 391 19.51 -14.66 -17.13
CA ILE A 391 18.32 -14.14 -16.45
C ILE A 391 18.64 -12.75 -15.91
N ALA A 392 17.79 -11.78 -16.21
CA ALA A 392 17.80 -10.47 -15.57
C ALA A 392 16.56 -10.33 -14.68
N GLY A 393 16.72 -9.84 -13.44
CA GLY A 393 15.63 -9.72 -12.48
C GLY A 393 15.59 -8.38 -11.75
N ASP A 394 14.42 -7.93 -11.31
CA ASP A 394 14.23 -6.74 -10.46
C ASP A 394 13.71 -7.08 -9.04
N ASN A 395 13.47 -6.03 -8.24
CA ASN A 395 12.99 -6.13 -6.85
C ASN A 395 11.51 -6.52 -6.73
N LEU A 396 10.72 -6.41 -7.81
CA LEU A 396 9.34 -6.90 -7.85
C LEU A 396 9.26 -8.37 -8.29
N GLY A 397 10.41 -9.00 -8.56
CA GLY A 397 10.50 -10.39 -8.98
C GLY A 397 10.25 -10.61 -10.47
N TRP A 398 10.16 -9.54 -11.27
CA TRP A 398 10.02 -9.63 -12.72
C TRP A 398 11.34 -10.06 -13.36
N LYS A 399 11.25 -10.88 -14.41
CA LYS A 399 12.41 -11.51 -15.04
C LYS A 399 12.31 -11.48 -16.57
N ASP A 400 13.45 -11.36 -17.23
CA ASP A 400 13.61 -11.69 -18.65
C ASP A 400 14.72 -12.72 -18.83
N TYR A 401 14.59 -13.50 -19.90
CA TYR A 401 15.43 -14.65 -20.16
C TYR A 401 16.04 -14.55 -21.57
N LYS A 402 17.30 -14.93 -21.69
CA LYS A 402 17.98 -15.08 -22.98
C LYS A 402 18.75 -16.38 -22.98
N ASN A 403 18.68 -17.12 -24.08
CA ASN A 403 19.52 -18.30 -24.30
C ASN A 403 20.53 -18.00 -25.40
N ILE A 404 21.78 -18.39 -25.17
CA ILE A 404 22.86 -18.38 -26.16
C ILE A 404 23.51 -19.76 -26.21
N LYS A 405 24.33 -19.98 -27.22
CA LYS A 405 25.04 -21.24 -27.43
C LYS A 405 26.54 -21.02 -27.44
N VAL A 406 27.27 -21.97 -26.86
CA VAL A 406 28.72 -22.10 -26.99
C VAL A 406 29.00 -23.44 -27.64
N LEU A 407 29.76 -23.45 -28.74
CA LEU A 407 30.06 -24.67 -29.47
C LEU A 407 31.34 -25.31 -28.91
N VAL A 408 31.25 -26.58 -28.49
CA VAL A 408 32.43 -27.37 -28.11
C VAL A 408 32.90 -28.18 -29.31
N VAL A 409 34.09 -27.86 -29.80
CA VAL A 409 34.72 -28.51 -30.96
C VAL A 409 35.91 -29.37 -30.54
N GLU A 410 36.38 -30.23 -31.45
CA GLU A 410 37.57 -31.06 -31.25
C GLU A 410 38.89 -30.28 -31.23
#